data_AF-A0A3N5EJG4-F1
#
_entry.id   AF-A0A3N5EJG4-F1
#
_cell.length_a   1.000
_cell.length_b   1.000
_cell.length_c   1.000
_cell.angle_alpha   90.00
_cell.angle_beta   90.00
_cell.angle_gamma   90.00
#
_symmetry.space_group_name_H-M   'P 1'
#
loop_
_entity.id
_entity.type
_entity.pdbx_description
1 polymer ?
#
loop_
_entity_poly.entity_id
_entity_poly.type
_entity_poly.pdbx_seq_one_letter_code
_entity_poly.pdbx_strand_id
1 'polypeptide(L)'
;MIDGIGGLGALRGPATPGLAPKTAPVEGERSFKEILQDSIKDVDHLQKEADQVLEKYTKGEASQDQVMVAFKKAQIAFEAMMQIRNKLVDAFEEIQRMRI
;
A
#
# COMPACT_ATOMS: atom_id res chain seq x y z
N MET A 1 15.21 79.13 -3.56
CA MET A 1 16.23 78.19 -3.04
C MET A 1 15.92 76.86 -3.71
N ILE A 2 16.59 76.47 -4.82
CA ILE A 2 17.83 75.66 -4.87
C ILE A 2 17.72 74.44 -3.95
N ASP A 3 17.88 73.16 -4.27
CA ASP A 3 18.46 72.30 -5.33
C ASP A 3 17.75 70.92 -5.11
N GLY A 4 17.71 69.89 -5.96
CA GLY A 4 18.40 69.58 -7.19
C GLY A 4 18.00 68.17 -7.68
N ILE A 5 18.00 68.03 -9.01
CA ILE A 5 18.57 66.97 -9.85
C ILE A 5 18.91 65.59 -9.24
N GLY A 6 18.50 64.53 -9.95
CA GLY A 6 19.06 63.17 -9.87
C GLY A 6 17.93 62.14 -9.93
N GLY A 7 17.63 61.46 -11.03
CA GLY A 7 18.56 60.76 -11.90
C GLY A 7 18.30 59.26 -11.76
N LEU A 8 17.65 58.70 -12.78
CA LEU A 8 17.85 57.36 -13.37
C LEU A 8 18.41 56.24 -12.47
N GLY A 9 17.77 55.06 -12.51
CA GLY A 9 18.52 53.81 -12.41
C GLY A 9 17.81 52.66 -11.72
N ALA A 10 17.58 51.59 -12.48
CA ALA A 10 17.01 50.31 -12.11
C ALA A 10 17.67 49.62 -10.90
N LEU A 11 16.85 48.91 -10.11
CA LEU A 11 17.18 47.69 -9.34
C LEU A 11 15.85 46.91 -9.21
N ARG A 12 15.51 45.84 -9.95
CA ARG A 12 16.07 44.48 -10.09
C ARG A 12 16.36 43.78 -8.73
N GLY A 13 15.37 43.00 -8.27
CA GLY A 13 15.50 41.79 -7.41
C GLY A 13 15.44 42.00 -5.89
N PRO A 14 15.14 40.95 -5.08
CA PRO A 14 15.23 39.52 -5.40
C PRO A 14 13.93 38.71 -5.23
N ALA A 15 13.99 37.47 -5.71
CA ALA A 15 12.98 36.42 -5.68
C ALA A 15 12.85 35.71 -4.31
N THR A 16 11.80 34.89 -4.20
CA THR A 16 11.52 33.77 -3.25
C THR A 16 10.93 34.16 -1.88
N PRO A 17 10.02 33.36 -1.27
CA PRO A 17 10.00 31.89 -1.17
C PRO A 17 8.79 31.26 -1.90
N GLY A 18 8.97 30.23 -2.72
CA GLY A 18 9.28 28.90 -2.19
C GLY A 18 8.00 28.26 -1.64
N LEU A 19 7.06 27.93 -2.53
CA LEU A 19 5.95 27.03 -2.21
C LEU A 19 6.54 25.64 -1.98
N ALA A 20 7.02 25.39 -0.76
CA ALA A 20 7.30 24.04 -0.31
C ALA A 20 5.98 23.25 -0.39
N PRO A 21 5.92 22.13 -1.13
CA PRO A 21 4.79 21.23 -1.01
C PRO A 21 4.80 20.72 0.42
N LYS A 22 3.86 21.24 1.21
CA LYS A 22 3.57 20.74 2.55
C LYS A 22 3.00 19.35 2.34
N THR A 23 3.85 18.33 2.43
CA THR A 23 3.42 16.92 2.53
C THR A 23 2.65 16.80 3.84
N ALA A 24 1.34 17.00 3.75
CA ALA A 24 0.43 16.57 4.80
C ALA A 24 0.64 15.06 4.99
N PRO A 25 0.78 14.55 6.22
CA PRO A 25 0.70 13.12 6.46
C PRO A 25 -0.68 12.68 5.98
N VAL A 26 -0.73 11.74 5.05
CA VAL A 26 -1.98 11.10 4.65
C VAL A 26 -2.41 10.24 5.84
N GLU A 27 -3.19 10.80 6.76
CA GLU A 27 -3.89 10.03 7.79
C GLU A 27 -4.90 9.13 7.08
N GLY A 28 -4.56 7.84 6.95
CA GLY A 28 -5.48 6.82 6.42
C GLY A 28 -4.84 5.73 5.56
N GLU A 29 -3.57 5.87 5.16
CA GLU A 29 -2.90 4.82 4.37
C GLU A 29 -2.36 3.73 5.31
N ARG A 30 -3.03 2.57 5.34
CA ARG A 30 -2.47 1.35 5.96
C ARG A 30 -1.06 1.12 5.45
N SER A 31 -0.14 0.82 6.35
CA SER A 31 1.25 0.64 5.97
C SER A 31 1.43 -0.60 5.10
N PHE A 32 2.42 -0.56 4.20
CA PHE A 32 2.84 -1.72 3.38
C PHE A 32 2.92 -3.02 4.20
N LYS A 33 3.51 -2.90 5.40
CA LYS A 33 3.75 -4.03 6.30
C LYS A 33 2.43 -4.60 6.83
N GLU A 34 1.47 -3.75 7.17
CA GLU A 34 0.15 -4.17 7.63
C GLU A 34 -0.59 -4.96 6.56
N ILE A 35 -0.64 -4.44 5.33
CA ILE A 35 -1.33 -5.11 4.21
C ILE A 35 -0.72 -6.49 3.94
N LEU A 36 0.61 -6.59 3.90
CA LEU A 36 1.30 -7.86 3.71
C LEU A 36 1.05 -8.83 4.86
N GLN A 37 1.13 -8.35 6.11
CA GLN A 37 0.87 -9.18 7.28
C GLN A 37 -0.57 -9.70 7.31
N ASP A 38 -1.54 -8.86 6.98
CA ASP A 38 -2.95 -9.24 6.98
C ASP A 38 -3.23 -10.25 5.86
N SER A 39 -2.67 -10.04 4.66
CA SER A 39 -2.81 -11.00 3.55
C SER A 39 -2.25 -12.39 3.90
N ILE A 40 -1.13 -12.44 4.64
CA ILE A 40 -0.55 -13.70 5.13
C ILE A 40 -1.47 -14.37 6.15
N LYS A 41 -2.01 -13.60 7.11
CA LYS A 41 -2.95 -14.13 8.11
C LYS A 41 -4.24 -14.66 7.48
N ASP A 42 -4.77 -13.98 6.48
CA ASP A 42 -5.99 -14.38 5.79
C ASP A 42 -5.82 -15.75 5.12
N VAL A 43 -4.67 -15.99 4.49
CA VAL A 43 -4.37 -17.28 3.87
C VAL A 43 -4.11 -18.37 4.90
N ASP A 44 -3.40 -18.09 5.99
CA ASP A 44 -3.23 -19.04 7.11
C ASP A 44 -4.59 -19.43 7.72
N HIS A 45 -5.47 -18.46 7.91
CA HIS A 45 -6.82 -18.69 8.42
C HIS A 45 -7.62 -19.61 7.47
N LEU A 46 -7.60 -19.35 6.17
CA LEU A 46 -8.33 -20.15 5.19
C LEU A 46 -7.76 -21.57 5.03
N GLN A 47 -6.44 -21.74 5.16
CA GLN A 47 -5.83 -23.07 5.21
C GLN A 47 -6.32 -23.86 6.42
N LYS A 48 -6.32 -23.24 7.61
CA LYS A 48 -6.85 -23.87 8.84
C LYS A 48 -8.34 -24.19 8.74
N GLU A 49 -9.13 -23.31 8.12
CA GLU A 49 -10.55 -23.58 7.87
C GLU A 49 -10.72 -24.81 6.97
N ALA A 50 -9.93 -24.93 5.89
CA ALA A 50 -9.95 -26.09 5.03
C ALA A 50 -9.58 -27.39 5.78
N ASP A 51 -8.56 -27.34 6.62
CA ASP A 51 -8.14 -28.48 7.45
C ASP A 51 -9.24 -28.90 8.44
N GLN A 52 -9.90 -27.93 9.08
CA GLN A 52 -11.01 -28.20 10.00
C GLN A 52 -12.22 -28.81 9.28
N VAL A 53 -12.55 -28.31 8.08
CA VAL A 53 -13.66 -28.87 7.29
C VAL A 53 -13.31 -30.28 6.81
N LEU A 54 -12.05 -30.55 6.47
CA LEU A 54 -11.55 -31.88 6.16
C LEU A 54 -11.67 -32.83 7.37
N GLU A 55 -11.29 -32.38 8.56
CA GLU A 55 -11.45 -33.17 9.79
C GLU A 55 -12.92 -33.51 10.04
N LYS A 56 -13.83 -32.54 9.91
CA LYS A 56 -15.28 -32.76 10.01
C LYS A 56 -15.79 -33.74 8.96
N TYR A 57 -15.28 -33.68 7.73
CA TYR A 57 -15.63 -34.63 6.68
C TYR A 57 -15.23 -36.06 7.07
N THR A 58 -14.05 -36.27 7.64
CA THR A 58 -13.63 -37.62 8.11
C THR A 58 -14.50 -38.15 9.25
N LYS A 59 -15.16 -37.27 10.01
CA LYS A 59 -16.12 -37.61 11.07
C LYS A 59 -17.56 -37.76 10.56
N GLY A 60 -17.81 -37.52 9.27
CA GLY A 60 -19.15 -37.54 8.68
C GLY A 60 -20.00 -36.30 9.01
N GLU A 61 -19.38 -35.24 9.54
CA GLU A 61 -20.03 -33.99 9.95
C GLU A 61 -20.01 -32.91 8.85
N ALA A 62 -19.29 -33.13 7.76
CA ALA A 62 -19.24 -32.25 6.60
C ALA A 62 -19.34 -33.07 5.29
N SER A 63 -19.75 -32.42 4.21
CA SER A 63 -19.81 -33.02 2.87
C SER A 63 -18.53 -32.76 2.06
N GLN A 64 -18.30 -33.61 1.05
CA GLN A 64 -17.16 -33.43 0.13
C GLN A 64 -17.19 -32.07 -0.59
N ASP A 65 -18.37 -31.56 -0.92
CA ASP A 65 -18.53 -30.24 -1.54
C ASP A 65 -18.04 -29.11 -0.62
N GLN A 66 -18.29 -29.22 0.69
CA GLN A 66 -17.82 -28.23 1.68
C GLN A 66 -16.29 -28.23 1.77
N VAL A 67 -15.66 -29.41 1.78
CA VAL A 67 -14.18 -29.53 1.73
C VAL A 67 -13.63 -28.88 0.47
N MET A 68 -14.24 -29.18 -0.68
CA MET A 68 -13.82 -28.61 -1.96
C MET A 68 -13.95 -27.09 -1.98
N VAL A 69 -15.06 -26.53 -1.46
CA VAL A 69 -15.26 -25.08 -1.37
C VAL A 69 -14.23 -24.44 -0.45
N ALA A 70 -13.98 -25.01 0.72
CA ALA A 70 -12.99 -24.49 1.66
C ALA A 70 -11.58 -24.48 1.04
N PHE A 71 -11.21 -25.56 0.35
CA PHE A 71 -9.94 -25.64 -0.38
C PHE A 71 -9.85 -24.60 -1.50
N LYS A 72 -10.92 -24.41 -2.28
CA LYS A 72 -10.96 -23.41 -3.35
C LYS A 72 -10.85 -21.99 -2.83
N LYS A 73 -11.47 -21.66 -1.68
CA LYS A 73 -11.29 -20.36 -1.03
C LYS A 73 -9.83 -20.12 -0.64
N ALA A 74 -9.18 -21.10 -0.01
CA ALA A 74 -7.77 -21.00 0.37
C ALA A 74 -6.87 -20.79 -0.85
N GLN A 75 -7.13 -21.51 -1.96
CA GLN A 75 -6.40 -21.35 -3.22
C GLN A 75 -6.55 -19.93 -3.79
N ILE A 76 -7.78 -19.43 -3.92
CA ILE A 76 -8.04 -18.09 -4.47
C ILE A 76 -7.40 -17.00 -3.59
N ALA A 77 -7.49 -17.14 -2.27
CA ALA A 77 -6.87 -16.19 -1.35
C ALA A 77 -5.34 -16.19 -1.45
N PHE A 78 -4.73 -17.36 -1.64
CA PHE A 78 -3.29 -17.46 -1.88
C PHE A 78 -2.89 -16.78 -3.19
N GLU A 79 -3.64 -17.00 -4.27
CA GLU A 79 -3.42 -16.32 -5.55
C GLU A 79 -3.53 -14.79 -5.40
N ALA A 80 -4.53 -14.30 -4.65
CA ALA A 80 -4.68 -12.90 -4.32
C ALA A 80 -3.49 -12.35 -3.50
N MET A 81 -3.00 -13.09 -2.51
CA MET A 81 -1.82 -12.71 -1.72
C MET A 81 -0.59 -12.56 -2.61
N MET A 82 -0.39 -13.46 -3.58
CA MET A 82 0.72 -13.37 -4.53
C MET A 82 0.64 -12.11 -5.38
N GLN A 83 -0.56 -11.72 -5.82
CA GLN A 83 -0.75 -10.46 -6.54
C GLN A 83 -0.44 -9.24 -5.66
N ILE A 84 -0.88 -9.27 -4.39
CA ILE A 84 -0.57 -8.21 -3.43
C ILE A 84 0.95 -8.14 -3.24
N ARG A 85 1.62 -9.26 -2.99
CA ARG A 85 3.09 -9.34 -2.87
C ARG A 85 3.80 -8.71 -4.06
N ASN A 86 3.37 -9.02 -5.29
CA ASN A 86 3.99 -8.47 -6.49
C ASN A 86 3.81 -6.95 -6.56
N LYS A 87 2.58 -6.44 -6.40
CA LYS A 87 2.31 -4.99 -6.40
C LYS A 87 3.07 -4.25 -5.31
N LEU A 88 3.21 -4.88 -4.16
CA LEU A 88 3.95 -4.34 -3.03
C LEU A 88 5.45 -4.23 -3.36
N VAL A 89 6.03 -5.24 -4.02
CA VAL A 89 7.42 -5.16 -4.52
C VAL A 89 7.55 -4.04 -5.56
N ASP A 90 6.65 -3.97 -6.53
CA ASP A 90 6.67 -2.94 -7.57
C ASP A 90 6.63 -1.52 -6.97
N ALA A 91 5.75 -1.30 -5.98
CA ALA A 91 5.62 -0.02 -5.29
C ALA A 91 6.89 0.34 -4.50
N PHE A 92 7.57 -0.65 -3.90
CA PHE A 92 8.84 -0.43 -3.24
C PHE A 92 9.94 0.00 -4.23
N GLU A 93 10.02 -0.66 -5.38
CA GLU A 93 10.98 -0.31 -6.43
C GLU A 93 10.70 1.09 -7.02
N GLU A 94 9.42 1.47 -7.18
CA GLU A 94 9.00 2.80 -7.64
C GLU A 94 9.56 3.91 -6.72
N ILE A 95 9.41 3.76 -5.40
CA ILE A 95 9.90 4.72 -4.42
C ILE A 95 11.44 4.82 -4.48
N GLN A 96 12.15 3.72 -4.73
CA GLN A 96 13.61 3.76 -4.89
C GLN A 96 14.02 4.54 -6.15
N ARG A 97 13.30 4.35 -7.28
CA ARG A 97 13.55 5.07 -8.53
C ARG A 97 13.30 6.58 -8.41
N MET A 98 12.39 7.03 -7.55
CA MET A 98 12.15 8.46 -7.31
C MET A 98 13.25 9.17 -6.50
N ARG A 99 14.08 8.42 -5.74
CA ARG A 99 15.07 8.99 -4.81
C ARG A 99 16.49 9.08 -5.37
N ILE A 100 16.75 8.50 -6.54
CA ILE A 100 18.03 8.56 -7.25
C ILE A 100 18.09 9.75 -8.21
#